data_AF-A0A817EYV8-F1
#
_entry.id   AF-A0A817EYV8-F1
#
_cell.length_a   1.000
_cell.length_b   1.000
_cell.length_c   1.000
_cell.angle_alpha   90.00
_cell.angle_beta   90.00
_cell.angle_gamma   90.00
#
_symmetry.space_group_name_H-M   'P 1'
#
loop_
_entity.id
_entity.type
_entity.pdbx_description
1 polymer ?
#
loop_
_entity_poly.entity_id
_entity_poly.type
_entity_poly.pdbx_seq_one_letter_code
_entity_poly.pdbx_strand_id
1 'polypeptide(L)'
;MAISVPVPRSPHKLSNSGRSSTSLAEQQQETLRFHIHSLLAERIYPTIKKILVRILAEDSDFLNQAITSLWRWVRKIGFVHKRTSKVVVPLDTSSFMAARARWFAAIHELRNNGSKVFWHDETYCNKNEERHFVWTDETTGIGRMRHRQNKGIHYFSYISTDSL
;
A
#
# COMPACT_ATOMS: atom_id res chain seq x y z
N MET A 1 -38.80 54.56 31.67
CA MET A 1 -37.36 54.22 31.54
C MET A 1 -37.11 52.96 32.35
N ALA A 2 -36.75 51.84 31.72
CA ALA A 2 -36.35 50.61 32.42
C ALA A 2 -34.92 50.28 32.03
N ILE A 3 -34.00 50.32 32.99
CA ILE A 3 -32.58 50.04 32.81
C ILE A 3 -32.40 48.53 33.06
N SER A 4 -31.99 47.78 32.04
CA SER A 4 -31.64 46.37 32.19
C SER A 4 -30.26 46.25 32.86
N VAL A 5 -30.20 45.53 33.98
CA VAL A 5 -28.95 45.25 34.68
C VAL A 5 -28.33 43.98 34.07
N PRO A 6 -27.04 43.96 33.69
CA PRO A 6 -26.41 42.77 33.14
C PRO A 6 -26.14 41.74 34.24
N VAL A 7 -26.57 40.49 34.02
CA VAL A 7 -26.27 39.35 34.90
C VAL A 7 -24.82 38.89 34.66
N PRO A 8 -23.99 38.72 35.70
CA PRO A 8 -22.62 38.24 35.53
C PRO A 8 -22.64 36.76 35.10
N ARG A 9 -22.01 36.46 33.95
CA ARG A 9 -21.79 35.09 33.48
C ARG A 9 -20.67 34.46 34.29
N SER A 10 -20.86 33.22 34.74
CA SER A 10 -19.87 32.47 35.51
C SER A 10 -18.55 32.29 34.73
N PRO A 11 -17.40 32.15 35.41
CA PRO A 11 -16.12 32.04 34.74
C PRO A 11 -16.08 30.73 33.94
N HIS A 12 -15.75 30.82 32.65
CA HIS A 12 -15.45 29.63 31.85
C HIS A 12 -14.30 28.86 32.52
N LYS A 13 -14.57 27.62 32.98
CA LYS A 13 -13.53 26.67 33.38
C LYS A 13 -12.63 26.41 32.17
N LEU A 14 -11.45 27.03 32.15
CA LEU A 14 -10.36 26.62 31.28
C LEU A 14 -9.84 25.29 31.80
N SER A 15 -10.15 24.19 31.11
CA SER A 15 -9.63 22.88 31.47
C SER A 15 -8.14 22.81 31.15
N ASN A 16 -7.32 22.89 32.19
CA ASN A 16 -5.90 22.62 32.10
C ASN A 16 -5.68 21.09 32.00
N SER A 17 -5.58 20.57 30.78
CA SER A 17 -5.25 19.15 30.52
C SER A 17 -4.72 18.99 29.10
N GLY A 18 -3.54 19.55 28.82
CA GLY A 18 -3.00 19.61 27.46
C GLY A 18 -1.81 18.70 27.15
N ARG A 19 -1.19 18.05 28.15
CA ARG A 19 0.19 17.57 27.98
C ARG A 19 0.46 16.08 28.20
N SER A 20 -0.41 15.34 28.89
CA SER A 20 -0.20 13.90 29.14
C SER A 20 -0.79 12.99 28.05
N SER A 21 -1.80 13.45 27.31
CA SER A 21 -2.49 12.63 26.30
C SER A 21 -1.67 12.41 25.03
N THR A 22 -0.76 13.33 24.70
CA THR A 22 0.05 13.27 23.48
C THR A 22 1.00 12.08 23.48
N SER A 23 1.70 11.83 24.60
CA SER A 23 2.66 10.72 24.73
C SER A 23 1.97 9.36 24.61
N LEU A 24 0.82 9.18 25.26
CA LEU A 24 0.06 7.93 25.17
C LEU A 24 -0.47 7.69 23.76
N ALA A 25 -0.95 8.76 23.10
CA ALA A 25 -1.41 8.68 21.73
C ALA A 25 -0.28 8.37 20.75
N GLU A 26 0.94 8.86 20.98
CA GLU A 26 2.13 8.53 20.19
C GLU A 26 2.53 7.07 20.36
N GLN A 27 2.56 6.57 21.60
CA GLN A 27 2.84 5.16 21.88
C GLN A 27 1.85 4.24 21.15
N GLN A 28 0.55 4.54 21.23
CA GLN A 28 -0.48 3.75 20.55
C GLN A 28 -0.37 3.80 19.02
N GLN A 29 0.08 4.94 18.47
CA GLN A 29 0.33 5.05 17.03
C GLN A 29 1.49 4.15 16.60
N GLU A 30 2.54 4.06 17.42
CA GLU A 30 3.68 3.21 17.14
C GLU A 30 3.33 1.71 17.28
N THR A 31 2.57 1.34 18.31
CA THR A 31 2.02 -0.02 18.45
C THR A 31 1.19 -0.41 17.22
N LEU A 32 0.34 0.51 16.73
CA LEU A 32 -0.47 0.28 15.54
C LEU A 32 0.40 0.08 14.28
N ARG A 33 1.46 0.87 14.10
CA ARG A 33 2.43 0.70 13.01
C ARG A 33 3.11 -0.66 13.06
N PHE A 34 3.57 -1.05 14.24
CA PHE A 34 4.21 -2.33 14.47
C PHE A 34 3.32 -3.50 14.03
N HIS A 35 2.06 -3.54 14.48
CA HIS A 35 1.13 -4.63 14.11
C HIS A 35 0.85 -4.70 12.61
N ILE A 36 0.68 -3.55 11.96
CA ILE A 36 0.44 -3.53 10.51
C ILE A 36 1.66 -4.06 9.76
N HIS A 37 2.87 -3.63 10.13
CA HIS A 37 4.11 -4.08 9.51
C HIS A 37 4.40 -5.56 9.80
N SER A 38 4.09 -6.04 11.00
CA SER A 38 4.19 -7.46 11.38
C SER A 38 3.29 -8.35 10.52
N LEU A 39 2.02 -7.95 10.31
CA LEU A 39 1.12 -8.66 9.41
C LEU A 39 1.68 -8.75 7.98
N LEU A 40 2.24 -7.64 7.48
CA LEU A 40 2.86 -7.60 6.15
C LEU A 40 4.10 -8.51 6.09
N ALA A 41 4.92 -8.56 7.14
CA ALA A 41 6.07 -9.46 7.24
C ALA A 41 5.65 -10.93 7.25
N GLU A 42 4.53 -11.25 7.90
CA GLU A 42 3.91 -12.59 7.92
C GLU A 42 3.19 -12.97 6.63
N ARG A 43 3.22 -12.11 5.60
CA ARG A 43 2.49 -12.30 4.33
C ARG A 43 0.97 -12.34 4.48
N ILE A 44 0.47 -11.64 5.49
CA ILE A 44 -0.97 -11.48 5.73
C ILE A 44 -1.35 -10.06 5.34
N TYR A 45 -2.25 -9.91 4.37
CA TYR A 45 -2.77 -8.57 4.04
C TYR A 45 -3.49 -7.98 5.26
N PRO A 46 -3.04 -6.82 5.78
CA PRO A 46 -3.66 -6.18 6.92
C PRO A 46 -5.02 -5.66 6.48
N THR A 47 -6.07 -6.11 7.14
CA THR A 47 -7.40 -5.50 7.06
C THR A 47 -7.71 -4.92 8.41
N ILE A 48 -8.59 -3.91 8.49
CA ILE A 48 -8.96 -3.31 9.79
C ILE A 48 -9.42 -4.38 10.79
N LYS A 49 -10.17 -5.39 10.32
CA LYS A 49 -10.59 -6.52 11.16
C LYS A 49 -9.40 -7.34 11.68
N LYS A 50 -8.43 -7.67 10.82
CA LYS A 50 -7.24 -8.45 11.23
C LYS A 50 -6.34 -7.67 12.17
N ILE A 51 -6.14 -6.38 11.90
CA ILE A 51 -5.39 -5.49 12.77
C ILE A 51 -6.09 -5.44 14.14
N LEU A 52 -7.42 -5.26 14.17
CA LEU A 52 -8.18 -5.25 15.42
C LEU A 52 -8.05 -6.56 16.19
N VAL A 53 -8.22 -7.71 15.53
CA VAL A 53 -8.08 -9.03 16.16
C VAL A 53 -6.67 -9.21 16.75
N ARG A 54 -5.62 -8.79 16.02
CA ARG A 54 -4.24 -8.87 16.48
C ARG A 54 -3.99 -7.99 17.71
N ILE A 55 -4.44 -6.74 17.66
CA ILE A 55 -4.32 -5.79 18.77
C ILE A 55 -5.07 -6.32 20.00
N LEU A 56 -6.31 -6.80 19.85
CA LEU A 56 -7.07 -7.34 20.98
C LEU A 56 -6.44 -8.58 21.61
N ALA A 57 -5.65 -9.34 20.84
CA ALA A 57 -4.96 -10.52 21.34
C ALA A 57 -3.63 -10.19 22.05
N GLU A 58 -2.91 -9.17 21.60
CA GLU A 58 -1.54 -8.87 22.06
C GLU A 58 -1.46 -7.63 22.96
N ASP A 59 -2.37 -6.67 22.81
CA ASP A 59 -2.41 -5.40 23.53
C ASP A 59 -3.84 -5.07 24.01
N SER A 60 -4.29 -5.72 25.09
CA SER A 60 -5.63 -5.52 25.67
C SER A 60 -5.93 -4.08 26.08
N ASP A 61 -4.88 -3.32 26.41
CA ASP A 61 -4.97 -1.93 26.90
C ASP A 61 -5.09 -0.90 25.77
N PHE A 62 -5.19 -1.36 24.51
CA PHE A 62 -5.38 -0.47 23.39
C PHE A 62 -6.75 0.22 23.43
N LEU A 63 -6.76 1.56 23.49
CA LEU A 63 -7.97 2.35 23.74
C LEU A 63 -9.03 2.23 22.64
N ASN A 64 -8.66 1.91 21.40
CA ASN A 64 -9.58 1.90 20.26
C ASN A 64 -9.92 0.48 19.80
N GLN A 65 -10.97 -0.08 20.39
CA GLN A 65 -11.45 -1.44 20.07
C GLN A 65 -12.53 -1.46 18.99
N ALA A 66 -12.97 -0.29 18.49
CA ALA A 66 -13.97 -0.19 17.44
C ALA A 66 -13.33 -0.12 16.04
N ILE A 67 -13.90 -0.86 15.08
CA ILE A 67 -13.44 -0.91 13.67
C ILE A 67 -13.36 0.49 13.03
N THR A 68 -14.38 1.32 13.23
CA THR A 68 -14.46 2.67 12.63
C THR A 68 -13.40 3.61 13.22
N SER A 69 -13.18 3.53 14.53
CA SER A 69 -12.13 4.29 15.22
C SER A 69 -10.74 3.85 14.76
N LEU A 70 -10.50 2.54 14.70
CA LEU A 70 -9.24 1.98 14.23
C LEU A 70 -8.93 2.41 12.80
N TRP A 71 -9.91 2.40 11.90
CA TRP A 71 -9.73 2.88 10.53
C TRP A 71 -9.28 4.36 10.46
N ARG A 72 -9.85 5.23 11.31
CA ARG A 72 -9.44 6.64 11.40
C ARG A 72 -8.01 6.76 11.91
N TRP A 73 -7.64 5.94 12.89
CA TRP A 73 -6.30 5.90 13.46
C TRP A 73 -5.25 5.42 12.45
N VAL A 74 -5.54 4.36 11.71
CA VAL A 74 -4.68 3.85 10.62
C VAL A 74 -4.41 4.96 9.59
N ARG A 75 -5.44 5.73 9.22
CA ARG A 75 -5.24 6.89 8.33
C ARG A 75 -4.41 8.00 8.98
N LYS A 76 -4.63 8.28 10.27
CA LYS A 76 -3.90 9.31 11.00
C LYS A 76 -2.40 9.03 11.08
N ILE A 77 -1.99 7.77 11.16
CA ILE A 77 -0.56 7.39 11.23
C ILE A 77 0.15 7.36 9.87
N GLY A 78 -0.56 7.70 8.77
CA GLY A 78 0.00 7.80 7.42
C GLY A 78 -0.24 6.58 6.53
N PHE A 79 -1.14 5.65 6.90
CA PHE A 79 -1.50 4.54 6.03
C PHE A 79 -2.70 4.89 5.16
N VAL A 80 -2.56 4.65 3.86
CA VAL A 80 -3.61 4.88 2.86
C VAL A 80 -4.03 3.59 2.20
N HIS A 81 -5.34 3.37 2.13
CA HIS A 81 -5.94 2.25 1.44
C HIS A 81 -6.04 2.57 -0.06
N LYS A 82 -5.05 2.11 -0.83
CA LYS A 82 -4.93 2.44 -2.26
C LYS A 82 -5.07 1.22 -3.14
N ARG A 83 -5.47 1.46 -4.39
CA ARG A 83 -5.53 0.42 -5.41
C ARG A 83 -4.11 -0.05 -5.74
N THR A 84 -3.95 -1.35 -5.79
CA THR A 84 -2.76 -2.02 -6.27
C THR A 84 -2.66 -1.79 -7.78
N SER A 85 -1.75 -0.92 -8.22
CA SER A 85 -1.42 -0.79 -9.64
C SER A 85 -0.73 -2.06 -10.12
N LYS A 86 -1.16 -2.58 -11.27
CA LYS A 86 -0.38 -3.59 -11.98
C LYS A 86 0.85 -2.90 -12.55
N VAL A 87 1.99 -3.60 -12.58
CA VAL A 87 3.11 -3.18 -13.41
C VAL A 87 2.61 -3.22 -14.85
N VAL A 88 2.42 -2.05 -15.45
CA VAL A 88 2.11 -1.96 -16.88
C VAL A 88 3.43 -2.15 -17.60
N VAL A 89 3.60 -3.30 -18.25
CA VAL A 89 4.71 -3.46 -19.20
C VAL A 89 4.38 -2.54 -20.37
N PRO A 90 5.20 -1.52 -20.68
CA PRO A 90 4.92 -0.62 -21.78
C PRO A 90 5.22 -1.35 -23.10
N LEU A 91 4.20 -2.04 -23.59
CA LEU A 91 4.22 -2.80 -24.85
C LEU A 91 4.39 -1.88 -26.08
N ASP A 92 4.22 -0.57 -25.90
CA ASP A 92 4.30 0.42 -26.98
C ASP A 92 5.70 1.06 -27.10
N THR A 93 6.70 0.54 -26.38
CA THR A 93 8.09 0.96 -26.59
C THR A 93 8.58 0.54 -27.97
N SER A 94 9.30 1.43 -28.66
CA SER A 94 9.81 1.18 -30.02
C SER A 94 10.65 -0.09 -30.11
N SER A 95 11.43 -0.41 -29.08
CA SER A 95 12.21 -1.64 -28.97
C SER A 95 11.34 -2.89 -28.93
N PHE A 96 10.24 -2.88 -28.16
CA PHE A 96 9.28 -3.99 -28.08
C PHE A 96 8.55 -4.15 -29.41
N MET A 97 8.10 -3.05 -30.03
CA MET A 97 7.46 -3.08 -31.34
C MET A 97 8.37 -3.67 -32.41
N ALA A 98 9.65 -3.28 -32.44
CA ALA A 98 10.63 -3.82 -33.39
C ALA A 98 10.90 -5.32 -33.14
N ALA A 99 11.01 -5.75 -31.88
CA ALA A 99 11.16 -7.17 -31.55
C ALA A 99 9.95 -7.99 -32.01
N ARG A 100 8.74 -7.46 -31.79
CA ARG A 100 7.49 -8.08 -32.23
C ARG A 100 7.38 -8.18 -33.75
N ALA A 101 7.78 -7.14 -34.48
CA ALA A 101 7.80 -7.15 -35.93
C ALA A 101 8.75 -8.20 -36.49
N ARG A 102 9.98 -8.30 -35.95
CA ARG A 102 10.95 -9.35 -36.32
C ARG A 102 10.40 -10.74 -36.05
N TRP A 103 9.78 -10.94 -34.89
CA TRP A 103 9.18 -12.22 -34.53
C TRP A 103 8.07 -12.63 -35.50
N PHE A 104 7.17 -11.71 -35.86
CA PHE A 104 6.11 -11.99 -36.84
C PHE A 104 6.66 -12.33 -38.22
N ALA A 105 7.70 -11.64 -38.68
CA ALA A 105 8.35 -11.95 -39.96
C ALA A 105 8.92 -13.37 -39.97
N ALA A 106 9.62 -13.77 -38.91
CA ALA A 106 10.18 -15.12 -38.77
C ALA A 106 9.09 -16.21 -38.74
N ILE A 107 7.99 -15.99 -38.00
CA ILE A 107 6.86 -16.93 -37.98
C ILE A 107 6.18 -17.03 -39.34
N HIS A 108 6.05 -15.91 -40.06
CA HIS A 108 5.47 -15.90 -41.41
C HIS A 108 6.33 -16.73 -42.39
N GLU A 109 7.65 -16.57 -42.35
CA GLU A 109 8.58 -17.35 -43.15
C GLU A 109 8.49 -18.86 -42.85
N LEU A 110 8.49 -19.23 -41.56
CA LEU A 110 8.35 -20.64 -41.14
C LEU A 110 7.05 -21.27 -41.64
N ARG A 111 5.94 -20.51 -41.64
CA ARG A 111 4.65 -20.96 -42.17
C ARG A 111 4.68 -21.14 -43.69
N ASN A 112 5.28 -20.18 -44.41
CA ASN A 112 5.42 -20.27 -45.86
C ASN A 112 6.26 -21.48 -46.30
N ASN A 113 7.26 -21.85 -45.49
CA ASN A 113 8.09 -23.03 -45.72
C ASN A 113 7.39 -24.34 -45.30
N GLY A 114 6.11 -24.31 -44.95
CA GLY A 114 5.32 -25.50 -44.59
C GLY A 114 5.63 -26.08 -43.20
N SER A 115 6.37 -25.35 -42.36
CA SER A 115 6.71 -25.82 -41.02
C SER A 115 5.49 -25.78 -40.08
N LYS A 116 5.29 -26.84 -39.30
CA LYS A 116 4.25 -26.88 -38.25
C LYS A 116 4.76 -26.16 -37.01
N VAL A 117 4.02 -25.15 -36.56
CA VAL A 117 4.35 -24.37 -35.36
C VAL A 117 3.44 -24.79 -34.21
N PHE A 118 4.03 -25.27 -33.12
CA PHE A 118 3.31 -25.62 -31.89
C PHE A 118 3.59 -24.56 -30.83
N TRP A 119 2.53 -24.07 -30.19
CA TRP A 119 2.63 -23.07 -29.14
C TRP A 119 2.54 -23.76 -27.78
N HIS A 120 3.55 -23.54 -26.96
CA HIS A 120 3.54 -23.94 -25.56
C HIS A 120 3.54 -22.68 -24.71
N ASP A 121 2.59 -22.60 -23.78
CA ASP A 121 2.57 -21.56 -22.75
C ASP A 121 2.37 -22.23 -21.40
N GLU A 122 3.32 -21.99 -20.50
CA GLU A 122 3.21 -22.43 -19.11
C GLU A 122 2.59 -21.29 -18.31
N THR A 123 1.36 -21.47 -17.84
CA THR A 123 0.76 -20.52 -16.89
C THR A 123 1.00 -21.00 -15.46
N TYR A 124 1.75 -20.22 -14.68
CA TYR A 124 1.83 -20.44 -13.24
C TYR A 124 0.49 -20.09 -12.59
N CYS A 125 -0.16 -21.08 -11.98
CA CYS A 125 -1.35 -20.85 -11.15
C CYS A 125 -0.90 -20.26 -9.80
N ASN A 126 -0.87 -18.93 -9.70
CA ASN A 126 -0.42 -18.25 -8.49
C ASN A 126 -1.51 -18.33 -7.41
N LYS A 127 -1.25 -19.09 -6.33
CA LYS A 127 -2.13 -19.12 -5.13
C LYS A 127 -2.14 -17.79 -4.36
N ASN A 128 -1.22 -16.89 -4.69
CA ASN A 128 -1.08 -15.58 -4.05
C ASN A 128 -1.69 -14.50 -4.96
N GLU A 129 -3.02 -14.42 -5.02
CA GLU A 129 -3.67 -13.24 -5.60
C GLU A 129 -3.27 -11.99 -4.80
N GLU A 130 -2.59 -11.06 -5.47
CA GLU A 130 -2.38 -9.72 -4.92
C GLU A 130 -3.74 -9.06 -4.78
N ARG A 131 -4.05 -8.54 -3.58
CA ARG A 131 -5.34 -7.87 -3.36
C ARG A 131 -5.41 -6.61 -4.22
N HIS A 132 -6.57 -6.33 -4.80
CA HIS A 132 -6.80 -5.12 -5.59
C HIS A 132 -6.62 -3.83 -4.80
N PHE A 133 -6.80 -3.88 -3.48
CA PHE A 133 -6.59 -2.77 -2.58
C PHE A 133 -5.78 -3.22 -1.38
N VAL A 134 -4.82 -2.39 -1.00
CA VAL A 134 -3.92 -2.66 0.12
C VAL A 134 -3.68 -1.39 0.92
N TRP A 135 -3.50 -1.54 2.23
CA TRP A 135 -3.01 -0.46 3.07
C TRP A 135 -1.53 -0.25 2.79
N THR A 136 -1.15 0.98 2.47
CA THR A 136 0.23 1.35 2.22
C THR A 136 0.61 2.51 3.11
N ASP A 137 1.71 2.34 3.82
CA ASP A 137 2.41 3.40 4.54
C ASP A 137 2.96 4.40 3.52
N GLU A 138 2.48 5.64 3.57
CA GLU A 138 2.95 6.69 2.67
C GLU A 138 4.37 7.14 2.98
N THR A 139 4.84 6.92 4.21
CA THR A 139 6.18 7.33 4.65
C THR A 139 7.24 6.40 4.05
N THR A 140 7.00 5.09 4.13
CA THR A 140 7.97 4.06 3.70
C THR A 140 7.66 3.49 2.31
N GLY A 141 6.46 3.75 1.78
CA GLY A 141 5.94 3.10 0.58
C GLY A 141 5.60 1.62 0.75
N ILE A 142 5.72 1.07 1.97
CA ILE A 142 5.49 -0.35 2.29
C ILE A 142 3.99 -0.60 2.46
N GLY A 143 3.47 -1.64 1.84
CA GLY A 143 2.03 -1.93 1.88
C GLY A 143 1.59 -3.07 0.98
N ARG A 144 2.37 -3.31 -0.06
CA ARG A 144 2.29 -4.55 -0.84
C ARG A 144 3.07 -5.64 -0.12
N MET A 145 2.60 -6.87 -0.28
CA MET A 145 3.45 -8.02 0.02
C MET A 145 4.71 -7.92 -0.85
N ARG A 146 5.87 -7.79 -0.21
CA ARG A 146 7.15 -7.77 -0.93
C ARG A 146 7.27 -9.11 -1.67
N HIS A 147 7.13 -9.08 -2.99
CA HIS A 147 7.59 -10.18 -3.81
C HIS A 147 9.11 -10.26 -3.61
N ARG A 148 9.62 -11.44 -3.23
CA ARG A 148 11.06 -11.67 -3.05
C ARG A 148 11.77 -11.17 -4.33
N GLN A 149 12.58 -10.12 -4.21
CA GLN A 149 13.16 -9.33 -5.31
C GLN A 149 14.13 -10.09 -6.23
N ASN A 150 14.19 -11.42 -6.18
CA ASN A 150 15.14 -12.22 -6.96
C ASN A 150 14.56 -12.81 -8.26
N LYS A 151 13.48 -12.24 -8.81
CA LYS A 151 13.01 -12.62 -10.15
C LYS A 151 12.64 -11.38 -10.97
N GLY A 152 13.60 -10.91 -11.76
CA GLY A 152 13.29 -10.35 -13.08
C GLY A 152 13.20 -8.83 -13.26
N ILE A 153 13.72 -8.00 -12.36
CA ILE A 153 13.90 -6.56 -12.67
C ILE A 153 15.34 -6.35 -13.12
N HIS A 154 15.62 -6.57 -14.40
CA HIS A 154 16.78 -5.96 -15.04
C HIS A 154 16.52 -4.45 -15.05
N TYR A 155 17.26 -3.70 -14.23
CA TYR A 155 17.32 -2.26 -14.35
C TYR A 155 17.89 -1.93 -15.73
N PHE A 156 17.04 -1.43 -16.63
CA PHE A 156 17.53 -0.61 -17.75
C PHE A 156 17.99 0.72 -17.14
N SER A 157 19.23 0.77 -16.68
CA SER A 157 19.91 2.04 -16.44
C SER A 157 20.16 2.69 -17.80
N TYR A 158 19.38 3.71 -18.13
CA TYR A 158 19.81 4.70 -19.12
C TYR A 158 21.08 5.35 -18.57
N ILE A 159 22.24 4.95 -19.07
CA ILE A 159 23.41 5.81 -19.02
C ILE A 159 23.15 6.88 -20.07
N SER A 160 22.56 7.99 -19.63
CA SER A 160 22.62 9.25 -20.33
C SER A 160 24.05 9.76 -20.20
N THR A 161 24.85 9.58 -21.24
CA THR A 161 26.04 10.41 -21.44
C THR A 161 25.87 11.11 -22.78
N ASP A 162 25.14 12.22 -22.75
CA ASP A 162 25.29 13.27 -23.75
C ASP A 162 26.48 14.17 -23.38
N SER A 163 27.27 14.49 -24.42
CA SER A 163 28.32 15.53 -24.54
C SER A 163 29.56 15.36 -23.65
N LEU A 164 30.77 15.17 -24.22
CA LEU A 164 31.51 16.01 -25.17
C LEU A 164 32.49 15.18 -26.01
#